data_AF-E1F2E5-F1
#
_entry.id   AF-E1F2E5-F1
#
_cell.length_a   1.000
_cell.length_b   1.000
_cell.length_c   1.000
_cell.angle_alpha   90.00
_cell.angle_beta   90.00
_cell.angle_gamma   90.00
#
_symmetry.space_group_name_H-M   'P 1'
#
loop_
_entity.id
_entity.type
_entity.pdbx_description
1 polymer ?
#
loop_
_entity_poly.entity_id
_entity_poly.type
_entity_poly.pdbx_seq_one_letter_code
_entity_poly.pdbx_strand_id
1 'polypeptide(L)'
;MLNVGGIFTCLSVDTGNEFLAAGRSNGYSVFSLNPLHEICRRTLPSENGVRLLAIAPSLPIVAMVGGSSKVLNTQLTSACDFVESVKIHGMEHADTPELMAPNEVFILNDSSGEMLSRLKYDSCVSSISICRDFLFVQAGTKFFIHRLSSLELIHTLTLSCTRFKFSGVSAVSVAVPSDDCIIIATPSSTIGSVDIYRLIQQENTSEFKRKTITINAHKTEVACFALSPDGIYLASVSSHGTKIRLYRTINGTEAGSLRRGISSAVVVSLAFDASSTRLASSSRNGTVHVFDVMACSGPSNDKHKEIRSFNTYRFAEKALKEKAGLIMTPSSFWVLLESGEIHNVGFSSTANCILQSVWSFK
;
A
#
# COMPACT_ATOMS: atom_id res chain seq x y z
N MET A 1 14.87 -13.51 -13.65
CA MET A 1 14.30 -12.28 -14.24
C MET A 1 12.94 -12.67 -14.80
N LEU A 2 11.83 -12.38 -14.12
CA LEU A 2 10.50 -12.64 -14.69
C LEU A 2 10.18 -11.46 -15.63
N ASN A 3 10.15 -11.72 -16.93
CA ASN A 3 9.58 -10.76 -17.88
C ASN A 3 8.07 -11.00 -17.89
N VAL A 4 7.34 -10.12 -17.22
CA VAL A 4 5.91 -10.32 -16.94
C VAL A 4 5.02 -9.76 -18.06
N GLY A 5 5.64 -9.30 -19.16
CA GLY A 5 5.02 -8.93 -20.43
C GLY A 5 3.69 -8.17 -20.31
N GLY A 6 3.72 -6.84 -20.34
CA GLY A 6 2.52 -6.01 -20.36
C GLY A 6 2.67 -4.72 -19.56
N ILE A 7 1.74 -3.78 -19.79
CA ILE A 7 1.67 -2.51 -19.05
C ILE A 7 0.73 -2.72 -17.87
N PHE A 8 1.24 -2.49 -16.67
CA PHE A 8 0.43 -2.51 -15.46
C PHE A 8 -0.10 -1.11 -15.15
N THR A 9 -1.34 -1.03 -14.70
CA THR A 9 -2.03 0.22 -14.36
C THR A 9 -2.02 0.51 -12.87
N CYS A 10 -1.90 -0.53 -12.03
CA CYS A 10 -1.72 -0.42 -10.58
C CYS A 10 -1.08 -1.68 -10.02
N LEU A 11 -0.53 -1.60 -8.81
CA LEU A 11 0.02 -2.72 -8.07
C LEU A 11 -0.55 -2.74 -6.65
N SER A 12 -0.74 -3.94 -6.11
CA SER A 12 -1.17 -4.18 -4.75
C SER A 12 -0.49 -5.42 -4.20
N VAL A 13 0.00 -5.34 -2.98
CA VAL A 13 0.62 -6.48 -2.29
C VAL A 13 -0.27 -6.84 -1.12
N ASP A 14 -0.45 -8.13 -0.87
CA ASP A 14 -1.21 -8.59 0.29
C ASP A 14 -0.47 -8.24 1.60
N THR A 15 -1.17 -8.24 2.72
CA THR A 15 -0.55 -7.89 4.01
C THR A 15 0.50 -8.90 4.47
N GLY A 16 0.45 -10.14 3.98
CA GLY A 16 1.47 -11.16 4.20
C GLY A 16 2.74 -10.95 3.37
N ASN A 17 2.68 -10.09 2.34
CA ASN A 17 3.72 -9.89 1.33
C ASN A 17 4.16 -11.19 0.65
N GLU A 18 3.19 -12.06 0.38
CA GLU A 18 3.33 -13.33 -0.32
C GLU A 18 2.75 -13.26 -1.74
N PHE A 19 1.77 -12.40 -1.96
CA PHE A 19 1.07 -12.23 -3.22
C PHE A 19 1.15 -10.80 -3.70
N LEU A 20 1.42 -10.63 -4.99
CA LEU A 20 1.38 -9.35 -5.68
C LEU A 20 0.27 -9.44 -6.73
N ALA A 21 -0.63 -8.48 -6.74
CA ALA A 21 -1.60 -8.34 -7.80
C ALA A 21 -1.36 -7.06 -8.59
N ALA A 22 -1.53 -7.17 -9.90
CA ALA A 22 -1.21 -6.12 -10.84
C ALA A 22 -2.40 -5.88 -11.77
N GLY A 23 -2.94 -4.66 -11.74
CA GLY A 23 -3.97 -4.23 -12.66
C GLY A 23 -3.42 -4.05 -14.08
N ARG A 24 -4.25 -4.31 -15.08
CA ARG A 24 -3.94 -4.21 -16.52
C ARG A 24 -5.05 -3.42 -17.21
N SER A 25 -4.81 -3.00 -18.46
CA SER A 25 -5.80 -2.31 -19.28
C SER A 25 -7.05 -3.16 -19.60
N ASN A 26 -6.95 -4.49 -19.51
CA ASN A 26 -8.01 -5.42 -19.84
C ASN A 26 -8.26 -6.45 -18.72
N GLY A 27 -7.86 -6.19 -17.49
CA GLY A 27 -7.98 -7.15 -16.40
C GLY A 27 -6.93 -7.00 -15.32
N TYR A 28 -6.51 -8.12 -14.73
CA TYR A 28 -5.45 -8.15 -13.73
C TYR A 28 -4.71 -9.49 -13.74
N SER A 29 -3.55 -9.52 -13.09
CA SER A 29 -2.78 -10.72 -12.82
C SER A 29 -2.43 -10.82 -11.34
N VAL A 30 -2.37 -12.03 -10.80
CA VAL A 30 -1.88 -12.29 -9.44
C VAL A 30 -0.61 -13.14 -9.54
N PHE A 31 0.39 -12.79 -8.74
CA PHE A 31 1.70 -13.40 -8.68
C PHE A 31 1.94 -13.92 -7.26
N SER A 32 2.47 -15.13 -7.15
CA SER A 32 3.17 -15.55 -5.93
C SER A 32 4.50 -14.85 -5.93
N LEU A 33 4.99 -14.36 -4.80
CA LEU A 33 6.33 -13.79 -4.65
C LEU A 33 7.38 -14.85 -4.26
N ASN A 34 6.97 -16.08 -3.93
CA ASN A 34 7.87 -17.14 -3.50
C ASN A 34 7.42 -18.57 -3.92
N PRO A 35 8.06 -19.17 -4.95
CA PRO A 35 8.93 -18.51 -5.93
C PRO A 35 8.11 -17.51 -6.76
N LEU A 36 8.74 -16.47 -7.30
CA LEU A 36 7.97 -15.53 -8.13
C LEU A 36 7.45 -16.22 -9.40
N HIS A 37 6.14 -16.28 -9.54
CA HIS A 37 5.48 -16.74 -10.76
C HIS A 37 4.05 -16.19 -10.85
N GLU A 38 3.51 -16.08 -12.07
CA GLU A 38 2.11 -15.71 -12.29
C GLU A 38 1.23 -16.90 -11.87
N ILE A 39 0.36 -16.68 -10.89
CA ILE A 39 -0.62 -17.67 -10.43
C ILE A 39 -1.82 -17.65 -11.37
N CYS A 40 -2.32 -16.46 -11.68
CA CYS A 40 -3.49 -16.31 -12.52
C CYS A 40 -3.45 -15.02 -13.35
N ARG A 41 -4.16 -15.08 -14.49
CA ARG A 41 -4.46 -13.94 -15.34
C ARG A 41 -5.96 -13.94 -15.63
N ARG A 42 -6.61 -12.83 -15.31
CA ARG A 42 -8.05 -12.65 -15.52
C ARG A 42 -8.30 -11.52 -16.50
N THR A 43 -9.13 -11.78 -17.50
CA THR A 43 -9.55 -10.78 -18.48
C THR A 43 -10.93 -10.27 -18.12
N LEU A 44 -11.04 -8.96 -17.99
CA LEU A 44 -12.31 -8.27 -17.80
C LEU A 44 -12.97 -8.00 -19.17
N PRO A 45 -14.31 -8.00 -19.25
CA PRO A 45 -15.04 -7.75 -20.51
C PRO A 45 -14.82 -6.35 -21.13
N SER A 46 -14.04 -5.47 -20.50
CA SER A 46 -14.11 -4.02 -20.71
C SER A 46 -12.72 -3.36 -20.76
N GLU A 47 -12.51 -2.43 -21.70
CA GLU A 47 -11.22 -1.79 -22.03
C GLU A 47 -10.74 -0.62 -21.14
N ASN A 48 -11.47 -0.22 -20.09
CA ASN A 48 -11.08 0.94 -19.23
C ASN A 48 -10.06 0.53 -18.15
N GLY A 49 -9.60 -0.71 -18.14
CA GLY A 49 -8.57 -1.19 -17.23
C GLY A 49 -8.92 -1.14 -15.75
N VAL A 50 -8.02 -1.70 -14.96
CA VAL A 50 -8.12 -1.73 -13.49
C VAL A 50 -7.29 -0.58 -12.93
N ARG A 51 -7.93 0.44 -12.37
CA ARG A 51 -7.23 1.62 -11.83
C ARG A 51 -6.70 1.39 -10.43
N LEU A 52 -7.47 0.71 -9.58
CA LEU A 52 -7.07 0.34 -8.22
C LEU A 52 -7.40 -1.12 -7.99
N LEU A 53 -6.56 -1.80 -7.21
CA LEU A 53 -6.76 -3.19 -6.86
C LEU A 53 -6.26 -3.46 -5.43
N ALA A 54 -6.93 -4.36 -4.72
CA ALA A 54 -6.53 -4.89 -3.43
C ALA A 54 -6.83 -6.39 -3.37
N ILE A 55 -5.94 -7.15 -2.72
CA ILE A 55 -6.09 -8.59 -2.57
C ILE A 55 -6.20 -8.97 -1.09
N ALA A 56 -7.09 -9.90 -0.80
CA ALA A 56 -7.24 -10.43 0.53
C ALA A 56 -6.12 -11.43 0.83
N PRO A 57 -5.53 -11.40 2.05
CA PRO A 57 -4.56 -12.40 2.45
C PRO A 57 -5.24 -13.77 2.56
N SER A 58 -4.67 -14.81 1.93
CA SER A 58 -5.12 -16.21 2.04
C SER A 58 -6.57 -16.50 1.59
N LEU A 59 -7.28 -15.51 1.03
CA LEU A 59 -8.60 -15.66 0.45
C LEU A 59 -8.53 -15.33 -1.05
N PRO A 60 -9.26 -16.04 -1.91
CA PRO A 60 -9.29 -15.73 -3.34
C PRO A 60 -10.17 -14.51 -3.60
N ILE A 61 -10.02 -13.42 -2.83
CA ILE A 61 -10.84 -12.21 -2.96
C ILE A 61 -9.99 -11.08 -3.51
N VAL A 62 -10.50 -10.46 -4.58
CA VAL A 62 -9.92 -9.29 -5.23
C VAL A 62 -10.95 -8.17 -5.19
N ALA A 63 -10.60 -7.05 -4.56
CA ALA A 63 -11.35 -5.82 -4.66
C ALA A 63 -10.71 -4.93 -5.74
N MET A 64 -11.53 -4.33 -6.60
CA MET A 64 -11.02 -3.51 -7.69
C MET A 64 -11.92 -2.33 -8.03
N VAL A 65 -11.32 -1.28 -8.55
CA VAL A 65 -12.00 -0.10 -9.10
C VAL A 65 -11.53 0.06 -10.54
N GLY A 66 -12.47 0.17 -11.46
CA GLY A 66 -12.15 0.46 -12.86
C GLY A 66 -12.22 1.95 -13.17
N GLY A 67 -12.03 2.27 -14.44
CA GLY A 67 -12.00 3.65 -14.93
C GLY A 67 -10.66 3.94 -15.58
N SER A 68 -10.72 4.38 -16.82
CA SER A 68 -9.54 4.49 -17.69
C SER A 68 -8.56 5.54 -17.21
N SER A 69 -7.29 5.17 -17.09
CA SER A 69 -6.17 6.10 -17.32
C SER A 69 -6.07 6.35 -18.84
N LYS A 70 -7.08 6.99 -19.43
CA LYS A 70 -7.18 7.17 -20.89
C LYS A 70 -6.26 8.30 -21.37
N VAL A 71 -4.95 8.20 -21.12
CA VAL A 71 -3.93 8.92 -21.88
C VAL A 71 -2.70 8.02 -21.97
N LEU A 72 -2.24 7.78 -23.20
CA LEU A 72 -1.10 6.95 -23.63
C LEU A 72 -1.34 5.43 -23.50
N ASN A 73 -1.38 4.64 -24.57
CA ASN A 73 -0.66 4.82 -25.82
C ASN A 73 -1.21 3.82 -26.83
N THR A 74 -1.78 4.33 -27.92
CA THR A 74 -1.76 3.64 -29.20
C THR A 74 -0.32 3.26 -29.55
N GLN A 75 -0.16 2.01 -29.99
CA GLN A 75 1.09 1.36 -30.39
C GLN A 75 1.99 0.86 -29.26
N LEU A 76 1.95 -0.45 -29.03
CA LEU A 76 3.09 -1.37 -29.29
C LEU A 76 2.67 -2.81 -28.93
N THR A 77 2.36 -3.57 -29.97
CA THR A 77 2.31 -5.04 -29.99
C THR A 77 3.72 -5.62 -29.99
N SER A 78 3.97 -6.60 -29.11
CA SER A 78 4.38 -7.97 -29.44
C SER A 78 5.24 -8.61 -28.34
N ALA A 79 5.08 -9.93 -28.22
CA ALA A 79 5.73 -10.90 -27.34
C ALA A 79 5.28 -10.89 -25.87
N CYS A 80 4.50 -11.91 -25.48
CA CYS A 80 4.98 -13.03 -24.65
C CYS A 80 3.87 -14.08 -24.50
N ASP A 81 4.30 -15.34 -24.51
CA ASP A 81 3.56 -16.56 -24.77
C ASP A 81 2.47 -16.97 -23.77
N PHE A 82 1.61 -17.86 -24.27
CA PHE A 82 0.53 -18.62 -23.66
C PHE A 82 0.47 -18.63 -22.12
N VAL A 83 -0.51 -17.89 -21.60
CA VAL A 83 -1.27 -18.25 -20.40
C VAL A 83 -2.73 -18.18 -20.82
N GLU A 84 -3.51 -19.24 -20.61
CA GLU A 84 -4.94 -19.23 -20.90
C GLU A 84 -5.61 -18.12 -20.07
N SER A 85 -6.01 -17.04 -20.74
CA SER A 85 -6.74 -15.95 -20.09
C SER A 85 -8.15 -16.43 -19.80
N VAL A 86 -8.49 -16.54 -18.51
CA VAL A 86 -9.84 -16.92 -18.09
C VAL A 86 -10.69 -15.65 -17.99
N LYS A 87 -11.85 -15.66 -18.65
CA LYS A 87 -12.84 -14.59 -18.53
C LYS A 87 -13.53 -14.68 -17.17
N ILE A 88 -13.78 -13.52 -16.57
CA ILE A 88 -14.55 -13.41 -15.33
C ILE A 88 -16.02 -13.66 -15.65
N HIS A 89 -16.63 -14.63 -14.97
CA HIS A 89 -18.03 -15.04 -15.12
C HIS A 89 -18.92 -14.17 -14.20
N GLY A 90 -20.16 -13.91 -14.61
CA GLY A 90 -21.14 -13.17 -13.78
C GLY A 90 -21.13 -11.64 -13.92
N MET A 91 -20.32 -11.06 -14.81
CA MET A 91 -20.52 -9.68 -15.26
C MET A 91 -21.51 -9.68 -16.45
N GLU A 92 -22.80 -9.47 -16.21
CA GLU A 92 -23.84 -9.46 -17.25
C GLU A 92 -23.74 -8.23 -18.16
N HIS A 93 -24.29 -8.32 -19.39
CA HIS A 93 -24.25 -7.21 -20.36
C HIS A 93 -24.95 -5.92 -19.88
N ALA A 94 -25.95 -6.04 -19.01
CA ALA A 94 -26.64 -4.92 -18.36
C ALA A 94 -25.86 -4.34 -17.16
N ASP A 95 -24.96 -5.14 -16.57
CA ASP A 95 -23.96 -4.72 -15.59
C ASP A 95 -22.69 -4.13 -16.23
N THR A 96 -22.57 -4.26 -17.55
CA THR A 96 -21.53 -3.65 -18.37
C THR A 96 -22.01 -2.48 -19.23
N PRO A 97 -22.67 -1.42 -18.71
CA PRO A 97 -22.85 -0.22 -19.51
C PRO A 97 -21.69 0.71 -19.17
N GLU A 98 -20.71 0.89 -20.05
CA GLU A 98 -19.76 2.01 -19.96
C GLU A 98 -18.73 2.01 -18.80
N LEU A 99 -18.41 0.80 -18.30
CA LEU A 99 -17.16 0.39 -17.62
C LEU A 99 -16.93 0.87 -16.18
N MET A 100 -17.02 -0.09 -15.25
CA MET A 100 -16.56 -0.04 -13.84
C MET A 100 -16.34 1.38 -13.32
N ALA A 101 -17.39 1.99 -12.80
CA ALA A 101 -17.38 3.40 -12.48
C ALA A 101 -16.26 3.73 -11.46
N PRO A 102 -15.59 4.89 -11.57
CA PRO A 102 -14.49 5.25 -10.68
C PRO A 102 -14.92 5.42 -9.21
N ASN A 103 -16.24 5.43 -8.94
CA ASN A 103 -16.86 5.50 -7.62
C ASN A 103 -17.44 4.15 -7.15
N GLU A 104 -17.12 3.04 -7.81
CA GLU A 104 -17.59 1.71 -7.46
C GLU A 104 -16.43 0.75 -7.20
N VAL A 105 -16.55 -0.07 -6.15
CA VAL A 105 -15.61 -1.15 -5.83
C VAL A 105 -16.30 -2.47 -6.14
N PHE A 106 -15.69 -3.25 -7.02
CA PHE A 106 -16.12 -4.59 -7.40
C PHE A 106 -15.35 -5.60 -6.57
N ILE A 107 -16.08 -6.51 -5.92
CA ILE A 107 -15.52 -7.60 -5.12
C ILE A 107 -15.69 -8.88 -5.92
N LEU A 108 -14.57 -9.52 -6.24
CA LEU A 108 -14.53 -10.72 -7.07
C LEU A 108 -13.93 -11.88 -6.30
N ASN A 109 -14.41 -13.08 -6.59
CA ASN A 109 -13.72 -14.31 -6.26
C ASN A 109 -12.77 -14.67 -7.40
N ASP A 110 -11.46 -14.58 -7.17
CA ASP A 110 -10.44 -14.88 -8.18
C ASP A 110 -10.42 -16.36 -8.57
N SER A 111 -10.75 -17.28 -7.66
CA SER A 111 -10.71 -18.72 -7.93
C SER A 111 -11.82 -19.15 -8.90
N SER A 112 -13.05 -18.65 -8.69
CA SER A 112 -14.19 -18.93 -9.58
C SER A 112 -14.30 -17.93 -10.73
N GLY A 113 -13.67 -16.76 -10.61
CA GLY A 113 -13.87 -15.63 -11.50
C GLY A 113 -15.28 -15.05 -11.39
N GLU A 114 -15.97 -15.22 -10.27
CA GLU A 114 -17.33 -14.72 -10.05
C GLU A 114 -17.32 -13.32 -9.41
N MET A 115 -18.28 -12.46 -9.80
CA MET A 115 -18.52 -11.20 -9.11
C MET A 115 -19.35 -11.46 -7.84
N LEU A 116 -18.73 -11.26 -6.66
CA LEU A 116 -19.37 -11.45 -5.37
C LEU A 116 -20.28 -10.28 -4.99
N SER A 117 -19.82 -9.04 -5.24
CA SER A 117 -20.58 -7.85 -4.87
C SER A 117 -20.05 -6.58 -5.54
N ARG A 118 -20.84 -5.50 -5.44
CA ARG A 118 -20.53 -4.15 -5.92
C ARG A 118 -20.88 -3.13 -4.83
N LEU A 119 -19.88 -2.38 -4.37
CA LEU A 119 -20.05 -1.29 -3.42
C LEU A 119 -20.00 0.05 -4.16
N LYS A 120 -21.02 0.88 -3.98
CA LYS A 120 -21.14 2.20 -4.64
C LYS A 120 -20.91 3.34 -3.65
N TYR A 121 -20.14 4.33 -4.07
CA TYR A 121 -19.77 5.50 -3.28
C TYR A 121 -20.22 6.80 -3.96
N ASP A 122 -20.43 7.85 -3.17
CA ASP A 122 -20.85 9.18 -3.65
C ASP A 122 -19.73 9.94 -4.37
N SER A 123 -18.51 9.40 -4.37
CA SER A 123 -17.31 10.06 -4.91
C SER A 123 -16.37 9.04 -5.51
N CYS A 124 -15.48 9.49 -6.39
CA CYS A 124 -14.45 8.62 -6.95
C CYS A 124 -13.58 8.02 -5.84
N VAL A 125 -13.39 6.71 -5.92
CA VAL A 125 -12.49 5.97 -5.06
C VAL A 125 -11.06 6.32 -5.43
N SER A 126 -10.26 6.60 -4.42
CA SER A 126 -8.87 7.07 -4.54
C SER A 126 -7.86 6.07 -3.97
N SER A 127 -8.30 5.23 -3.04
CA SER A 127 -7.49 4.16 -2.45
C SER A 127 -8.40 3.02 -2.01
N ILE A 128 -7.92 1.79 -2.20
CA ILE A 128 -8.50 0.58 -1.61
C ILE A 128 -7.39 -0.25 -0.99
N SER A 129 -7.69 -0.91 0.12
CA SER A 129 -6.79 -1.91 0.71
C SER A 129 -7.60 -2.95 1.47
N ILE A 130 -7.08 -4.17 1.55
CA ILE A 130 -7.65 -5.25 2.34
C ILE A 130 -6.61 -5.65 3.38
N CYS A 131 -7.03 -5.80 4.63
CA CYS A 131 -6.20 -6.30 5.72
C CYS A 131 -7.08 -7.14 6.63
N ARG A 132 -6.72 -8.42 6.83
CA ARG A 132 -7.56 -9.40 7.54
C ARG A 132 -9.00 -9.42 6.98
N ASP A 133 -10.01 -9.41 7.84
CA ASP A 133 -11.44 -9.36 7.49
C ASP A 133 -11.95 -7.93 7.24
N PHE A 134 -11.10 -6.99 6.82
CA PHE A 134 -11.50 -5.60 6.59
C PHE A 134 -11.13 -5.11 5.20
N LEU A 135 -12.10 -4.46 4.56
CA LEU A 135 -11.94 -3.71 3.34
C LEU A 135 -11.98 -2.21 3.66
N PHE A 136 -10.91 -1.52 3.30
CA PHE A 136 -10.77 -0.08 3.47
C PHE A 136 -10.91 0.63 2.14
N VAL A 137 -11.76 1.64 2.08
CA VAL A 137 -12.03 2.38 0.84
C VAL A 137 -11.99 3.88 1.11
N GLN A 138 -11.13 4.61 0.42
CA GLN A 138 -11.10 6.06 0.44
C GLN A 138 -11.83 6.62 -0.78
N ALA A 139 -12.94 7.33 -0.57
CA ALA A 139 -13.66 8.02 -1.64
C ALA A 139 -13.95 9.47 -1.24
N GLY A 140 -13.45 10.42 -2.04
CA GLY A 140 -13.49 11.85 -1.71
C GLY A 140 -12.78 12.14 -0.37
N THR A 141 -13.51 12.77 0.56
CA THR A 141 -13.03 13.07 1.93
C THR A 141 -13.44 12.01 2.95
N LYS A 142 -14.06 10.91 2.54
CA LYS A 142 -14.52 9.84 3.43
C LYS A 142 -13.61 8.62 3.30
N PHE A 143 -13.39 7.97 4.42
CA PHE A 143 -12.69 6.70 4.54
C PHE A 143 -13.65 5.68 5.16
N PHE A 144 -14.08 4.73 4.34
CA PHE A 144 -15.05 3.70 4.67
C PHE A 144 -14.33 2.43 5.09
N ILE A 145 -14.86 1.79 6.13
CA ILE A 145 -14.36 0.53 6.67
C ILE A 145 -15.49 -0.47 6.61
N HIS A 146 -15.33 -1.49 5.76
CA HIS A 146 -16.27 -2.57 5.61
C HIS A 146 -15.70 -3.84 6.22
N ARG A 147 -16.58 -4.69 6.76
CA ARG A 147 -16.22 -6.09 7.04
C ARG A 147 -16.11 -6.82 5.71
N LEU A 148 -15.05 -7.56 5.45
CA LEU A 148 -14.85 -8.22 4.16
C LEU A 148 -15.82 -9.41 3.99
N SER A 149 -16.04 -10.18 5.06
CA SER A 149 -16.91 -11.36 5.06
C SER A 149 -18.40 -11.04 4.85
N SER A 150 -18.91 -9.95 5.43
CA SER A 150 -20.32 -9.54 5.28
C SER A 150 -20.54 -8.35 4.33
N LEU A 151 -19.48 -7.64 3.97
CA LEU A 151 -19.48 -6.37 3.21
C LEU A 151 -20.24 -5.21 3.89
N GLU A 152 -20.66 -5.40 5.14
CA GLU A 152 -21.32 -4.37 5.93
C GLU A 152 -20.36 -3.22 6.25
N LEU A 153 -20.90 -1.99 6.19
CA LEU A 153 -20.17 -0.79 6.58
C LEU A 153 -20.08 -0.72 8.12
N ILE A 154 -18.88 -0.87 8.64
CA ILE A 154 -18.59 -0.82 10.08
C ILE A 154 -18.47 0.62 10.55
N HIS A 155 -17.69 1.43 9.83
CA HIS A 155 -17.38 2.79 10.25
C HIS A 155 -17.04 3.68 9.06
N THR A 156 -17.31 4.98 9.19
CA THR A 156 -16.88 6.00 8.23
C THR A 156 -16.12 7.10 8.97
N LEU A 157 -14.91 7.40 8.50
CA LEU A 157 -14.12 8.54 8.96
C LEU A 157 -14.17 9.65 7.93
N THR A 158 -14.32 10.90 8.38
CA THR A 158 -14.13 12.08 7.55
C THR A 158 -12.70 12.56 7.68
N LEU A 159 -11.95 12.50 6.59
CA LEU A 159 -10.55 12.93 6.51
C LEU A 159 -10.48 14.45 6.41
N SER A 160 -9.84 15.09 7.39
CA SER A 160 -9.65 16.54 7.41
C SER A 160 -8.69 17.04 6.32
N CYS A 161 -7.77 16.18 5.88
CA CYS A 161 -6.81 16.47 4.80
C CYS A 161 -6.58 15.22 3.96
N THR A 162 -6.68 15.35 2.63
CA THR A 162 -6.47 14.25 1.67
C THR A 162 -5.30 14.49 0.74
N ARG A 163 -4.54 15.58 0.89
CA ARG A 163 -3.44 15.95 -0.02
C ARG A 163 -2.09 15.96 0.68
N PHE A 164 -1.25 14.98 0.38
CA PHE A 164 0.19 15.17 0.43
C PHE A 164 0.63 15.82 -0.88
N LYS A 165 1.25 17.00 -0.80
CA LYS A 165 1.78 17.72 -1.97
C LYS A 165 2.98 16.99 -2.59
N PHE A 166 3.57 16.03 -1.88
CA PHE A 166 4.81 15.37 -2.26
C PHE A 166 4.64 13.85 -2.18
N SER A 167 4.71 13.20 -3.35
CA SER A 167 4.84 11.74 -3.57
C SER A 167 3.57 10.89 -3.41
N GLY A 168 3.42 9.93 -4.33
CA GLY A 168 2.25 9.07 -4.54
C GLY A 168 2.00 8.01 -3.46
N VAL A 169 2.13 8.38 -2.19
CA VAL A 169 1.74 7.54 -1.04
C VAL A 169 0.29 7.83 -0.70
N SER A 170 -0.44 6.79 -0.28
CA SER A 170 -1.78 6.93 0.27
C SER A 170 -1.78 7.96 1.40
N ALA A 171 -2.79 8.85 1.43
CA ALA A 171 -2.96 9.80 2.52
C ALA A 171 -3.33 9.13 3.85
N VAL A 172 -3.51 7.82 3.86
CA VAL A 172 -3.93 7.03 5.00
C VAL A 172 -3.01 5.81 5.15
N SER A 173 -2.58 5.54 6.38
CA SER A 173 -1.93 4.28 6.75
C SER A 173 -2.84 3.52 7.72
N VAL A 174 -2.93 2.20 7.56
CA VAL A 174 -3.81 1.34 8.35
C VAL A 174 -3.00 0.18 8.93
N ALA A 175 -3.27 -0.15 10.18
CA ALA A 175 -2.84 -1.39 10.82
C ALA A 175 -4.03 -2.05 11.50
N VAL A 176 -4.11 -3.39 11.39
CA VAL A 176 -5.14 -4.19 12.06
C VAL A 176 -4.43 -5.21 12.94
N PRO A 177 -4.09 -4.86 14.20
CA PRO A 177 -3.37 -5.76 15.11
C PRO A 177 -4.20 -7.00 15.48
N SER A 178 -5.52 -6.86 15.55
CA SER A 178 -6.49 -7.91 15.85
C SER A 178 -7.83 -7.57 15.21
N ASP A 179 -8.73 -8.54 15.12
CA ASP A 179 -10.02 -8.32 14.46
C ASP A 179 -10.90 -7.31 15.25
N ASP A 180 -10.66 -7.16 16.55
CA ASP A 180 -11.35 -6.19 17.39
C ASP A 180 -10.68 -4.80 17.41
N CYS A 181 -9.56 -4.60 16.71
CA CYS A 181 -8.81 -3.35 16.77
C CYS A 181 -8.27 -2.91 15.41
N ILE A 182 -8.68 -1.73 14.97
CA ILE A 182 -8.20 -1.08 13.76
C ILE A 182 -7.54 0.24 14.16
N ILE A 183 -6.33 0.49 13.64
CA ILE A 183 -5.59 1.73 13.83
C ILE A 183 -5.42 2.39 12.47
N ILE A 184 -5.77 3.67 12.39
CA ILE A 184 -5.70 4.45 11.17
C ILE A 184 -4.92 5.71 11.47
N ALA A 185 -3.94 6.01 10.64
CA ALA A 185 -3.15 7.24 10.69
C ALA A 185 -3.47 8.09 9.46
N THR A 186 -3.66 9.39 9.68
CA THR A 186 -3.93 10.36 8.60
C THR A 186 -3.18 11.66 8.88
N PRO A 187 -2.84 12.46 7.87
CA PRO A 187 -2.42 13.83 8.11
C PRO A 187 -3.51 14.58 8.87
N SER A 188 -3.08 15.40 9.82
CA SER A 188 -3.95 16.33 10.51
C SER A 188 -4.12 17.62 9.70
N SER A 189 -5.10 18.45 10.07
CA SER A 189 -5.20 19.82 9.57
C SER A 189 -4.05 20.71 10.06
N THR A 190 -3.40 20.32 11.17
CA THR A 190 -2.24 21.02 11.71
C THR A 190 -0.97 20.58 10.99
N ILE A 191 -0.19 21.55 10.49
CA ILE A 191 1.07 21.29 9.77
C ILE A 191 1.99 20.43 10.63
N GLY A 192 2.59 19.42 10.00
CA GLY A 192 3.55 18.53 10.66
C GLY A 192 2.92 17.53 11.63
N SER A 193 1.59 17.46 11.70
CA SER A 193 0.88 16.60 12.65
C SER A 193 0.17 15.44 11.97
N VAL A 194 0.04 14.32 12.68
CA VAL A 194 -0.63 13.10 12.24
C VAL A 194 -1.72 12.75 13.25
N ASP A 195 -2.94 12.53 12.77
CA ASP A 195 -4.04 12.04 13.58
C ASP A 195 -4.07 10.51 13.57
N ILE A 196 -4.17 9.91 14.74
CA ILE A 196 -4.34 8.47 14.96
C ILE A 196 -5.76 8.23 15.44
N TYR A 197 -6.51 7.44 14.67
CA TYR A 197 -7.81 6.92 15.05
C TYR A 197 -7.65 5.45 15.43
N ARG A 198 -8.02 5.12 16.67
CA ARG A 198 -8.09 3.75 17.15
C ARG A 198 -9.55 3.36 17.30
N LEU A 199 -9.98 2.40 16.50
CA LEU A 199 -11.31 1.80 16.55
C LEU A 199 -11.18 0.49 17.31
N ILE A 200 -11.91 0.36 18.41
CA ILE A 200 -11.91 -0.83 19.26
C ILE A 200 -13.34 -1.35 19.33
N GLN A 201 -13.56 -2.61 18.97
CA GLN A 201 -14.86 -3.25 19.08
C GLN A 201 -15.25 -3.34 20.57
N GLN A 202 -16.49 -2.95 20.90
CA GLN A 202 -16.97 -3.08 22.27
C GLN A 202 -17.35 -4.52 22.58
N GLU A 203 -17.16 -4.94 23.84
CA GLU A 203 -17.49 -6.29 24.27
C GLU A 203 -18.98 -6.59 24.02
N ASN A 204 -19.25 -7.76 23.44
CA ASN A 204 -20.58 -8.26 23.10
C ASN A 204 -21.39 -7.38 22.12
N THR A 205 -20.76 -6.48 21.37
CA THR A 205 -21.43 -5.73 20.30
C THR A 205 -20.62 -5.73 19.01
N SER A 206 -21.28 -5.46 17.88
CA SER A 206 -20.62 -5.24 16.59
C SER A 206 -20.14 -3.79 16.42
N GLU A 207 -20.29 -2.95 17.45
CA GLU A 207 -19.97 -1.52 17.37
C GLU A 207 -18.51 -1.23 17.70
N PHE A 208 -17.90 -0.35 16.91
CA PHE A 208 -16.54 0.13 17.14
C PHE A 208 -16.55 1.49 17.83
N LYS A 209 -15.87 1.57 18.98
CA LYS A 209 -15.61 2.83 19.68
C LYS A 209 -14.34 3.48 19.14
N ARG A 210 -14.44 4.75 18.76
CA ARG A 210 -13.31 5.55 18.27
C ARG A 210 -12.62 6.33 19.38
N LYS A 211 -11.29 6.22 19.46
CA LYS A 211 -10.41 7.10 20.23
C LYS A 211 -9.46 7.81 19.26
N THR A 212 -9.28 9.12 19.42
CA THR A 212 -8.41 9.92 18.54
C THR A 212 -7.25 10.52 19.33
N ILE A 213 -6.06 10.51 18.74
CA ILE A 213 -4.85 11.16 19.28
C ILE A 213 -4.19 11.94 18.14
N THR A 214 -3.88 13.21 18.36
CA THR A 214 -3.08 14.01 17.43
C THR A 214 -1.62 14.04 17.88
N ILE A 215 -0.71 13.68 16.98
CA ILE A 215 0.73 13.67 17.20
C ILE A 215 1.35 14.84 16.45
N ASN A 216 1.91 15.81 17.18
CA ASN A 216 2.67 16.93 16.62
C ASN A 216 4.07 16.44 16.22
N ALA A 217 4.13 15.68 15.11
CA ALA A 217 5.30 14.91 14.77
C ALA A 217 6.48 15.77 14.31
N HIS A 218 6.25 16.81 13.52
CA HIS A 218 7.29 17.64 12.90
C HIS A 218 6.93 19.13 12.89
N LYS A 219 7.95 20.00 12.76
CA LYS A 219 7.75 21.44 12.61
C LYS A 219 7.34 21.85 11.18
N THR A 220 7.61 20.99 10.21
CA THR A 220 7.28 21.17 8.79
C THR A 220 6.32 20.06 8.34
N GLU A 221 5.80 20.17 7.12
CA GLU A 221 4.91 19.17 6.53
C GLU A 221 5.44 17.73 6.70
N VAL A 222 4.56 16.81 7.10
CA VAL A 222 4.84 15.37 7.08
C VAL A 222 4.94 14.97 5.60
N ALA A 223 6.05 14.37 5.20
CA ALA A 223 6.22 13.86 3.84
C ALA A 223 5.66 12.45 3.69
N CYS A 224 5.88 11.60 4.70
CA CYS A 224 5.41 10.22 4.70
C CYS A 224 5.23 9.73 6.13
N PHE A 225 4.34 8.76 6.33
CA PHE A 225 4.17 8.06 7.60
C PHE A 225 3.65 6.65 7.35
N ALA A 226 3.91 5.75 8.28
CA ALA A 226 3.46 4.36 8.22
C ALA A 226 3.19 3.83 9.62
N LEU A 227 2.10 3.08 9.78
CA LEU A 227 1.85 2.28 10.98
C LEU A 227 2.60 0.95 10.88
N SER A 228 3.10 0.46 12.01
CA SER A 228 3.61 -0.90 12.12
C SER A 228 2.46 -1.91 12.13
N PRO A 229 2.63 -3.13 11.58
CA PRO A 229 1.56 -4.15 11.52
C PRO A 229 0.94 -4.52 12.88
N ASP A 230 1.77 -4.61 13.93
CA ASP A 230 1.34 -4.77 15.32
C ASP A 230 0.60 -3.55 15.90
N GLY A 231 0.57 -2.45 15.15
CA GLY A 231 -0.10 -1.21 15.52
C GLY A 231 0.54 -0.48 16.68
N ILE A 232 1.73 -0.87 17.15
CA ILE A 232 2.38 -0.25 18.31
C ILE A 232 3.00 1.10 17.91
N TYR A 233 3.57 1.19 16.71
CA TYR A 233 4.35 2.33 16.28
C TYR A 233 3.75 3.05 15.07
N LEU A 234 3.87 4.37 15.08
CA LEU A 234 3.80 5.22 13.90
C LEU A 234 5.21 5.70 13.57
N ALA A 235 5.71 5.37 12.39
CA ALA A 235 6.86 6.04 11.80
C ALA A 235 6.39 7.26 11.00
N SER A 236 7.06 8.39 11.16
CA SER A 236 6.76 9.61 10.39
C SER A 236 8.03 10.34 10.00
N VAL A 237 8.01 10.98 8.85
CA VAL A 237 9.15 11.74 8.34
C VAL A 237 8.68 13.07 7.77
N SER A 238 9.45 14.13 8.02
CA SER A 238 9.15 15.46 7.48
C SER A 238 9.62 15.62 6.04
N SER A 239 9.24 16.73 5.42
CA SER A 239 9.74 17.19 4.12
C SER A 239 11.27 17.28 4.00
N HIS A 240 12.00 17.37 5.12
CA HIS A 240 13.46 17.34 5.11
C HIS A 240 14.04 15.92 5.01
N GLY A 241 13.32 14.89 5.47
CA GLY A 241 13.73 13.49 5.30
C GLY A 241 15.07 13.07 5.92
N THR A 242 15.60 13.84 6.88
CA THR A 242 16.87 13.52 7.57
C THR A 242 16.68 12.56 8.73
N LYS A 243 15.55 12.67 9.44
CA LYS A 243 15.15 11.82 10.55
C LYS A 243 13.73 11.31 10.37
N ILE A 244 13.54 10.04 10.66
CA ILE A 244 12.23 9.41 10.84
C ILE A 244 11.98 9.36 12.34
N ARG A 245 10.80 9.76 12.79
CA ARG A 245 10.41 9.70 14.20
C ARG A 245 9.42 8.56 14.43
N LEU A 246 9.61 7.85 15.52
CA LEU A 246 8.75 6.76 15.96
C LEU A 246 7.90 7.22 17.14
N TYR A 247 6.60 7.00 17.06
CA TYR A 247 5.66 7.33 18.11
C TYR A 247 4.84 6.11 18.52
N ARG A 248 4.53 5.98 19.81
CA ARG A 248 3.58 4.97 20.28
C ARG A 248 2.16 5.40 19.92
N THR A 249 1.41 4.54 19.25
CA THR A 249 0.03 4.84 18.82
C THR A 249 -0.96 4.94 19.98
N ILE A 250 -0.66 4.30 21.12
CA ILE A 250 -1.57 4.19 22.27
C ILE A 250 -1.75 5.53 23.01
N ASN A 251 -0.72 6.36 23.03
CA ASN A 251 -0.64 7.60 23.81
C ASN A 251 0.06 8.76 23.08
N GLY A 252 0.57 8.56 21.86
CA GLY A 252 1.24 9.57 21.06
C GLY A 252 2.66 9.93 21.53
N THR A 253 3.25 9.20 22.48
CA THR A 253 4.59 9.53 22.99
C THR A 253 5.68 9.14 21.99
N GLU A 254 6.69 10.00 21.82
CA GLU A 254 7.87 9.69 21.00
C GLU A 254 8.65 8.53 21.63
N ALA A 255 8.83 7.45 20.87
CA ALA A 255 9.58 6.27 21.27
C ALA A 255 11.07 6.35 20.87
N GLY A 256 11.38 7.17 19.85
CA GLY A 256 12.74 7.39 19.37
C GLY A 256 12.78 7.93 17.96
N SER A 257 13.97 8.00 17.39
CA SER A 257 14.18 8.47 16.03
C SER A 257 15.20 7.62 15.27
N LEU A 258 15.04 7.55 13.95
CA LEU A 258 15.89 6.82 13.03
C LEU A 258 16.56 7.82 12.09
N ARG A 259 17.89 7.89 12.12
CA ARG A 259 18.66 8.81 11.28
C ARG A 259 19.00 8.16 9.95
N ARG A 260 18.35 8.66 8.89
CA ARG A 260 18.66 8.32 7.49
C ARG A 260 20.00 8.88 7.05
N GLY A 261 20.30 10.13 7.43
CA GLY A 261 21.54 10.81 7.07
C GLY A 261 21.58 12.26 7.53
N ILE A 262 22.57 12.99 7.06
CA ILE A 262 22.73 14.43 7.34
C ILE A 262 22.06 15.26 6.23
N SER A 263 22.09 14.79 4.98
CA SER A 263 21.52 15.49 3.84
C SER A 263 20.00 15.38 3.79
N SER A 264 19.36 16.49 3.42
CA SER A 264 17.93 16.51 3.13
C SER A 264 17.63 15.59 1.94
N ALA A 265 16.54 14.84 2.01
CA ALA A 265 16.07 14.04 0.89
C ALA A 265 14.56 13.87 0.95
N VAL A 266 13.92 13.78 -0.22
CA VAL A 266 12.48 13.49 -0.29
C VAL A 266 12.31 12.00 -0.04
N VAL A 267 11.77 11.65 1.13
CA VAL A 267 11.35 10.29 1.46
C VAL A 267 9.99 10.05 0.83
N VAL A 268 9.88 8.97 0.06
CA VAL A 268 8.71 8.66 -0.76
C VAL A 268 7.96 7.44 -0.26
N SER A 269 8.54 6.61 0.60
CA SER A 269 7.81 5.53 1.26
C SER A 269 8.51 5.11 2.55
N LEU A 270 7.69 4.65 3.49
CA LEU A 270 8.08 4.01 4.74
C LEU A 270 7.32 2.69 4.82
N ALA A 271 8.02 1.60 5.09
CA ALA A 271 7.40 0.30 5.26
C ALA A 271 8.01 -0.44 6.43
N PHE A 272 7.16 -0.96 7.31
CA PHE A 272 7.56 -1.90 8.33
C PHE A 272 7.60 -3.31 7.76
N ASP A 273 8.41 -4.17 8.34
CA ASP A 273 8.31 -5.60 8.07
C ASP A 273 7.12 -6.23 8.82
N ALA A 274 6.73 -7.43 8.43
CA ALA A 274 5.58 -8.13 9.02
C ALA A 274 5.73 -8.34 10.54
N SER A 275 6.96 -8.44 11.04
CA SER A 275 7.24 -8.61 12.47
C SER A 275 7.35 -7.29 13.25
N SER A 276 7.17 -6.13 12.60
CA SER A 276 7.36 -4.79 13.18
C SER A 276 8.78 -4.53 13.76
N THR A 277 9.77 -5.34 13.42
CA THR A 277 11.14 -5.22 13.95
C THR A 277 12.04 -4.36 13.06
N ARG A 278 11.68 -4.16 11.80
CA ARG A 278 12.47 -3.40 10.82
C ARG A 278 11.62 -2.35 10.14
N LEU A 279 12.27 -1.26 9.75
CA LEU A 279 11.69 -0.21 8.92
C LEU A 279 12.57 0.05 7.71
N ALA A 280 11.98 0.06 6.52
CA ALA A 280 12.61 0.53 5.30
C ALA A 280 12.13 1.94 4.97
N SER A 281 13.04 2.79 4.54
CA SER A 281 12.74 4.14 4.05
C SER A 281 13.36 4.33 2.69
N SER A 282 12.53 4.63 1.69
CA SER A 282 12.99 4.95 0.33
C SER A 282 12.98 6.44 0.06
N SER A 283 13.93 6.90 -0.74
CA SER A 283 14.02 8.29 -1.17
C SER A 283 14.05 8.40 -2.69
N ARG A 284 13.51 9.51 -3.21
CA ARG A 284 13.61 9.89 -4.64
C ARG A 284 15.07 9.98 -5.12
N ASN A 285 16.03 10.18 -4.23
CA ASN A 285 17.46 10.17 -4.58
C ASN A 285 18.03 8.75 -4.85
N GLY A 286 17.17 7.75 -5.05
CA GLY A 286 17.60 6.37 -5.37
C GLY A 286 18.22 5.62 -4.21
N THR A 287 17.91 6.00 -2.96
CA THR A 287 18.46 5.35 -1.76
C THR A 287 17.37 4.71 -0.93
N VAL A 288 17.65 3.52 -0.39
CA VAL A 288 16.81 2.83 0.59
C VAL A 288 17.64 2.59 1.85
N HIS A 289 17.11 3.01 2.99
CA HIS A 289 17.73 2.80 4.30
C HIS A 289 16.89 1.81 5.10
N VAL A 290 17.55 0.86 5.75
CA VAL A 290 16.89 -0.13 6.61
C VAL A 290 17.36 0.06 8.04
N PHE A 291 16.40 0.06 8.96
CA PHE A 291 16.58 0.33 10.38
C PHE A 291 16.05 -0.81 11.22
N ASP A 292 16.71 -1.07 12.34
CA ASP A 292 16.20 -1.95 13.39
C ASP A 292 15.38 -1.09 14.36
N VAL A 293 14.10 -1.42 14.48
CA VAL A 293 13.12 -0.72 15.31
C VAL A 293 13.11 -1.28 16.75
N MET A 294 13.55 -2.53 16.96
CA MET A 294 13.57 -3.16 18.28
C MET A 294 14.50 -2.43 19.24
N ALA A 295 15.54 -1.79 18.73
CA ALA A 295 16.36 -0.93 19.58
C ALA A 295 15.55 0.25 20.18
N CYS A 296 14.38 0.63 19.66
CA CYS A 296 13.48 1.62 20.27
C CYS A 296 12.40 1.02 21.20
N SER A 297 12.35 -0.31 21.42
CA SER A 297 11.27 -0.97 22.18
C SER A 297 11.52 -1.10 23.69
N GLY A 298 12.75 -0.84 24.16
CA GLY A 298 13.11 -0.94 25.58
C GLY A 298 12.49 0.16 26.47
N PRO A 299 12.32 -0.08 27.79
CA PRO A 299 11.96 0.93 28.78
C PRO A 299 13.17 1.85 29.04
N SER A 300 13.66 2.55 28.02
CA SER A 300 14.70 3.56 28.21
C SER A 300 14.05 4.90 28.52
N ASN A 301 14.39 5.48 29.67
CA ASN A 301 14.05 6.87 30.04
C ASN A 301 14.66 7.93 29.10
N ASP A 302 15.40 7.51 28.09
CA ASP A 302 16.11 8.37 27.17
C ASP A 302 15.19 8.78 26.01
N LYS A 303 14.55 9.95 26.16
CA LYS A 303 13.59 10.52 25.19
C LYS A 303 14.21 10.83 23.81
N HIS A 304 15.51 10.62 23.65
CA HIS A 304 16.27 10.95 22.45
C HIS A 304 17.10 9.78 21.91
N LYS A 305 16.60 8.54 22.02
CA LYS A 305 17.25 7.39 21.38
C LYS A 305 17.23 7.57 19.85
N GLU A 306 18.41 7.78 19.28
CA GLU A 306 18.60 7.92 17.83
C GLU A 306 19.35 6.69 17.28
N ILE A 307 18.72 5.96 16.37
CA ILE A 307 19.30 4.78 15.72
C ILE A 307 19.71 5.14 14.30
N ARG A 308 20.90 4.74 13.87
CA ARG A 308 21.34 4.90 12.47
C ARG A 308 20.92 3.69 11.66
N SER A 309 20.73 3.88 10.35
CA SER A 309 20.46 2.75 9.45
C SER A 309 21.60 1.75 9.51
N PHE A 310 21.30 0.47 9.70
CA PHE A 310 22.33 -0.57 9.68
C PHE A 310 22.73 -0.93 8.24
N ASN A 311 21.80 -0.80 7.29
CA ASN A 311 22.06 -0.99 5.86
C ASN A 311 21.53 0.18 5.03
N THR A 312 22.31 0.57 4.01
CA THR A 312 21.92 1.55 2.99
C THR A 312 22.13 0.96 1.61
N TYR A 313 21.08 0.94 0.80
CA TYR A 313 21.09 0.47 -0.57
C TYR A 313 21.01 1.66 -1.50
N ARG A 314 21.91 1.73 -2.48
CA ARG A 314 21.91 2.75 -3.52
C ARG A 314 21.65 2.07 -4.85
N PHE A 315 20.58 2.48 -5.51
CA PHE A 315 20.27 2.01 -6.84
C PHE A 315 20.90 2.97 -7.86
N ALA A 316 21.66 2.45 -8.81
CA ALA A 316 22.43 3.27 -9.75
C ALA A 316 21.53 3.92 -10.81
N GLU A 317 21.61 5.24 -10.92
CA GLU A 317 20.78 6.08 -11.79
C GLU A 317 20.77 5.65 -13.27
N LYS A 318 21.88 5.08 -13.76
CA LYS A 318 22.03 4.67 -15.18
C LYS A 318 21.38 3.30 -15.48
N ALA A 319 21.21 2.43 -14.48
CA ALA A 319 20.57 1.12 -14.64
C ALA A 319 19.04 1.17 -14.50
N LEU A 320 18.51 2.28 -13.97
CA LEU A 320 17.10 2.44 -13.61
C LEU A 320 16.30 3.26 -14.64
N LYS A 321 16.97 4.05 -15.50
CA LYS A 321 16.32 4.99 -16.44
C LYS A 321 15.49 4.33 -17.54
N GLU A 322 15.69 3.04 -17.82
CA GLU A 322 15.02 2.35 -18.93
C GLU A 322 13.91 1.39 -18.47
N LYS A 323 13.69 1.24 -17.16
CA LYS A 323 13.00 0.07 -16.61
C LYS A 323 12.25 0.42 -15.33
N ALA A 324 10.92 0.26 -15.32
CA ALA A 324 10.20 0.04 -14.08
C ALA A 324 10.51 -1.36 -13.55
N GLY A 325 10.25 -1.66 -12.28
CA GLY A 325 10.61 -2.98 -11.76
C GLY A 325 10.41 -3.17 -10.28
N LEU A 326 10.20 -4.42 -9.88
CA LEU A 326 10.31 -4.86 -8.50
C LEU A 326 11.73 -5.36 -8.29
N ILE A 327 12.51 -4.67 -7.44
CA ILE A 327 13.80 -5.18 -7.00
C ILE A 327 13.64 -5.84 -5.64
N MET A 328 13.68 -7.17 -5.60
CA MET A 328 13.77 -7.92 -4.36
C MET A 328 15.25 -8.07 -3.98
N THR A 329 15.57 -7.81 -2.73
CA THR A 329 16.94 -7.90 -2.21
C THR A 329 17.09 -9.12 -1.32
N PRO A 330 18.33 -9.63 -1.10
CA PRO A 330 18.59 -10.72 -0.16
C PRO A 330 18.22 -10.39 1.29
N SER A 331 17.93 -9.12 1.59
CA SER A 331 17.47 -8.67 2.91
C SER A 331 15.94 -8.67 3.04
N SER A 332 15.26 -9.46 2.19
CA SER A 332 13.82 -9.72 2.26
C SER A 332 12.97 -8.45 2.15
N PHE A 333 13.43 -7.46 1.37
CA PHE A 333 12.62 -6.31 1.01
C PHE A 333 12.62 -6.09 -0.49
N TRP A 334 11.52 -5.53 -0.99
CA TRP A 334 11.27 -5.21 -2.38
C TRP A 334 11.18 -3.69 -2.58
N VAL A 335 11.60 -3.21 -3.75
CA VAL A 335 11.53 -1.80 -4.14
C VAL A 335 10.79 -1.71 -5.46
N LEU A 336 9.77 -0.87 -5.52
CA LEU A 336 9.08 -0.53 -6.76
C LEU A 336 9.73 0.70 -7.40
N LEU A 337 10.17 0.53 -8.63
CA LEU A 337 10.84 1.54 -9.44
C LEU A 337 10.01 1.85 -10.68
N GLU A 338 10.08 3.12 -11.12
CA GLU A 338 9.50 3.58 -12.38
C GLU A 338 10.37 4.72 -12.94
N SER A 339 10.79 4.61 -14.21
CA SER A 339 11.54 5.65 -14.93
C SER A 339 12.78 6.20 -14.20
N GLY A 340 13.45 5.38 -13.39
CA GLY A 340 14.60 5.81 -12.61
C GLY A 340 14.31 6.21 -11.16
N GLU A 341 13.03 6.42 -10.80
CA GLU A 341 12.61 6.86 -9.47
C GLU A 341 12.10 5.68 -8.64
N ILE A 342 12.36 5.73 -7.32
CA ILE A 342 11.72 4.82 -6.37
C ILE A 342 10.33 5.37 -6.04
N HIS A 343 9.31 4.54 -6.19
CA HIS A 343 7.93 4.88 -5.83
C HIS A 343 7.50 4.23 -4.52
N ASN A 344 7.94 3.00 -4.27
CA ASN A 344 7.54 2.28 -3.06
C ASN A 344 8.61 1.30 -2.58
N VAL A 345 8.49 0.88 -1.33
CA VAL A 345 9.32 -0.15 -0.70
C VAL A 345 8.42 -0.99 0.22
N GLY A 346 8.74 -2.27 0.37
CA GLY A 346 8.05 -3.14 1.31
C GLY A 346 8.95 -4.32 1.70
N PHE A 347 8.58 -5.05 2.74
CA PHE A 347 9.26 -6.30 3.09
C PHE A 347 8.51 -7.49 2.48
N SER A 348 9.19 -8.61 2.33
CA SER A 348 8.55 -9.90 2.09
C SER A 348 8.94 -10.83 3.21
N SER A 349 7.97 -11.52 3.79
CA SER A 349 8.13 -12.45 4.90
C SER A 349 8.95 -13.69 4.52
N THR A 350 9.02 -14.02 3.23
CA THR A 350 9.57 -15.29 2.73
C THR A 350 10.62 -15.14 1.63
N ALA A 351 10.87 -13.92 1.13
CA ALA A 351 11.78 -13.72 0.01
C ALA A 351 13.26 -13.74 0.39
N ASN A 352 14.00 -14.70 -0.18
CA ASN A 352 15.47 -14.69 -0.35
C ASN A 352 15.89 -14.43 -1.81
N CYS A 353 14.95 -14.07 -2.69
CA CYS A 353 15.23 -13.95 -4.12
C CYS A 353 15.72 -12.56 -4.49
N ILE A 354 16.85 -12.49 -5.21
CA ILE A 354 17.20 -11.31 -6.00
C ILE A 354 16.29 -11.34 -7.22
N LEU A 355 15.31 -10.46 -7.24
CA LEU A 355 14.44 -10.30 -8.38
C LEU A 355 14.69 -8.92 -8.93
N GLN A 356 15.16 -8.86 -10.18
CA GLN A 356 15.11 -7.67 -11.00
C GLN A 356 13.99 -7.98 -11.99
N SER A 357 12.73 -7.68 -11.63
CA SER A 357 11.69 -7.66 -12.68
C SER A 357 11.77 -6.31 -13.37
N VAL A 358 11.64 -6.33 -14.68
CA VAL A 358 11.68 -5.16 -15.53
C VAL A 358 10.30 -5.02 -16.13
N TRP A 359 9.62 -3.95 -15.78
CA TRP A 359 8.32 -3.56 -16.28
C TRP A 359 8.45 -2.21 -16.97
N SER A 360 7.46 -1.85 -17.75
CA SER A 360 7.28 -0.48 -18.24
C SER A 360 5.96 0.00 -17.66
N PHE A 361 6.01 0.99 -16.79
CA PHE A 361 4.85 1.86 -16.57
C PHE A 361 4.89 2.94 -17.66
N LYS A 362 3.73 3.48 -18.01
CA LYS A 362 3.59 4.61 -18.94
C LYS A 362 2.88 5.75 -18.22
#